data_AF-A0A965LIS9-F1
#
_entry.id   AF-A0A965LIS9-F1
#
_cell.length_a   1.000
_cell.length_b   1.000
_cell.length_c   1.000
_cell.angle_alpha   90.00
_cell.angle_beta   90.00
_cell.angle_gamma   90.00
#
_symmetry.space_group_name_H-M   'P 1'
#
loop_
_entity.id
_entity.type
_entity.pdbx_description
1 polymer ?
#
loop_
_entity_poly.entity_id
_entity_poly.type
_entity_poly.pdbx_seq_one_letter_code
_entity_poly.pdbx_strand_id
1 'polypeptide(L)'
;MKKPLTVSVEHFYTQHAARLQLKLVAGQEGMGRLIREGAVNRLGMALTGFIKYFAFRRVQLIGKSEISYFLSLDSDTRQARIRAILDRKIPCIVFSRNNRPPAIILKEAEKAK
;
A
#
# COMPACT_ATOMS: atom_id res chain seq x y z
N MET A 1 16.99 15.26 -18.83
CA MET A 1 15.81 14.58 -18.23
C MET A 1 16.31 13.51 -17.26
N LYS A 2 16.11 13.66 -15.94
CA LYS A 2 16.57 12.67 -14.94
C LYS A 2 15.75 11.38 -15.11
N LYS A 3 16.39 10.24 -15.40
CA LYS A 3 15.75 8.91 -15.36
C LYS A 3 15.05 8.77 -13.99
N PRO A 4 13.79 8.33 -13.93
CA PRO A 4 13.17 8.05 -12.65
C PRO A 4 13.98 6.95 -11.95
N LEU A 5 14.45 7.23 -10.74
CA LEU A 5 15.15 6.27 -9.90
C LEU A 5 14.16 5.16 -9.54
N THR A 6 14.22 4.05 -10.27
CA THR A 6 13.46 2.84 -9.98
C THR A 6 14.19 2.03 -8.92
N VAL A 7 13.53 1.75 -7.80
CA VAL A 7 14.08 0.92 -6.71
C VAL A 7 13.11 -0.23 -6.43
N SER A 8 13.62 -1.42 -6.08
CA SER A 8 12.74 -2.49 -5.62
C SER A 8 12.19 -2.18 -4.22
N VAL A 9 11.05 -2.77 -3.88
CA VAL A 9 10.48 -2.69 -2.53
C VAL A 9 11.46 -3.32 -1.52
N GLU A 10 12.11 -4.42 -1.89
CA GLU A 10 13.16 -5.05 -1.08
C GLU A 10 14.31 -4.09 -0.78
N HIS A 11 14.82 -3.38 -1.79
CA HIS A 11 15.91 -2.42 -1.60
C HIS A 11 15.46 -1.25 -0.72
N PHE A 12 14.27 -0.70 -0.98
CA PHE A 12 13.67 0.34 -0.14
C PHE A 12 13.52 -0.13 1.33
N TYR A 13 13.02 -1.34 1.55
CA TYR A 13 12.84 -1.91 2.87
C TYR A 13 14.20 -2.08 3.57
N THR A 14 15.17 -2.72 2.92
CA THR A 14 16.48 -2.99 3.52
C THR A 14 17.23 -1.70 3.88
N GLN A 15 17.16 -0.67 3.03
CA GLN A 15 17.87 0.60 3.24
C GLN A 15 17.20 1.51 4.27
N HIS A 16 15.90 1.38 4.51
CA HIS A 16 15.14 2.36 5.29
C HIS A 16 14.32 1.77 6.45
N ALA A 17 14.16 0.45 6.56
CA ALA A 17 13.33 -0.17 7.59
C ALA A 17 13.79 0.17 9.00
N ALA A 18 15.09 0.17 9.29
CA ALA A 18 15.59 0.52 10.61
C ALA A 18 15.26 1.98 11.00
N ARG A 19 15.51 2.92 10.07
CA ARG A 19 15.27 4.36 10.29
C ARG A 19 13.79 4.71 10.40
N LEU A 20 12.94 4.04 9.61
CA LEU A 20 11.50 4.27 9.55
C LEU A 20 10.71 3.33 10.48
N GLN A 21 11.40 2.45 11.21
CA GLN A 21 10.83 1.40 12.06
C GLN A 21 9.78 0.56 11.32
N LEU A 22 10.07 0.22 10.06
CA LEU A 22 9.17 -0.61 9.24
C LEU A 22 9.29 -2.07 9.65
N LYS A 23 8.15 -2.75 9.67
CA LYS A 23 8.06 -4.19 9.84
C LYS A 23 7.26 -4.77 8.69
N LEU A 24 7.81 -5.76 8.00
CA LEU A 24 7.05 -6.56 7.05
C LEU A 24 5.97 -7.36 7.79
N VAL A 25 4.73 -7.24 7.34
CA VAL A 25 3.55 -7.88 7.97
C VAL A 25 2.83 -8.85 7.04
N ALA A 26 2.92 -8.66 5.72
CA ALA A 26 2.34 -9.52 4.70
C ALA A 26 2.97 -9.21 3.32
N GLY A 27 2.79 -10.11 2.36
CA GLY A 27 3.13 -9.90 0.95
C GLY A 27 4.63 -10.01 0.66
N GLN A 28 5.34 -10.91 1.34
CA GLN A 28 6.79 -11.10 1.16
C GLN A 28 7.16 -11.43 -0.30
N GLU A 29 6.33 -12.20 -1.00
CA GLU A 29 6.53 -12.53 -2.42
C GLU A 29 6.54 -11.27 -3.32
N GLY A 30 5.88 -10.18 -2.89
CA GLY A 30 5.80 -8.90 -3.62
C GLY A 30 7.04 -7.99 -3.47
N MET A 31 8.05 -8.39 -2.69
CA MET A 31 9.26 -7.58 -2.44
C MET A 31 10.06 -7.22 -3.71
N GLY A 32 9.95 -8.03 -4.76
CA GLY A 32 10.57 -7.77 -6.06
C GLY A 32 9.90 -6.65 -6.87
N ARG A 33 8.76 -6.11 -6.44
CA ARG A 33 8.06 -5.04 -7.17
C ARG A 33 8.89 -3.76 -7.21
N LEU A 34 8.72 -2.99 -8.28
CA LEU A 34 9.47 -1.76 -8.51
C LEU A 34 8.66 -0.52 -8.10
N ILE A 35 9.24 0.29 -7.22
CA ILE A 35 8.81 1.66 -6.94
C ILE A 35 9.35 2.54 -8.07
N ARG A 36 8.46 3.02 -8.93
CA ARG A 36 8.84 3.81 -10.12
C ARG A 36 8.76 5.31 -9.92
N GLU A 37 8.10 5.74 -8.84
CA GLU A 37 7.92 7.13 -8.47
C GLU A 37 8.26 7.29 -6.98
N GLY A 38 9.22 8.15 -6.66
CA GLY A 38 9.69 8.38 -5.28
C GLY A 38 8.73 9.21 -4.42
N ALA A 39 7.50 9.44 -4.87
CA ALA A 39 6.47 10.15 -4.10
C ALA A 39 5.55 9.15 -3.40
N VAL A 40 5.05 9.52 -2.24
CA VAL A 40 4.05 8.73 -1.50
C VAL A 40 2.65 9.12 -1.95
N ASN A 41 1.77 8.14 -2.11
CA ASN A 41 0.34 8.36 -2.37
C ASN A 41 -0.49 8.05 -1.12
N ARG A 42 -1.38 8.97 -0.72
CA ARG A 42 -2.31 8.76 0.39
C ARG A 42 -3.61 8.18 -0.16
N LEU A 43 -4.04 7.05 0.39
CA LEU A 43 -5.12 6.23 -0.19
C LEU A 43 -6.55 6.78 -0.02
N GLY A 44 -6.72 8.04 0.42
CA GLY A 44 -8.02 8.63 0.75
C GLY A 44 -9.10 8.40 -0.32
N MET A 45 -8.97 9.00 -1.51
CA MET A 45 -9.97 8.84 -2.59
C MET A 45 -10.04 7.42 -3.15
N ALA A 46 -8.93 6.67 -3.14
CA ALA A 46 -8.94 5.31 -3.63
C ALA A 46 -9.80 4.39 -2.74
N LEU A 47 -9.78 4.62 -1.42
CA LEU A 47 -10.60 3.89 -0.45
C LEU A 47 -12.09 4.19 -0.59
N THR A 48 -12.47 5.36 -1.11
CA THR A 48 -13.89 5.67 -1.41
C THR A 48 -14.38 4.99 -2.69
N GLY A 49 -13.48 4.43 -3.50
CA GLY A 49 -13.77 3.80 -4.78
C GLY A 49 -13.38 4.63 -6.00
N PHE A 50 -12.89 5.85 -5.80
CA PHE A 50 -12.47 6.71 -6.90
C PHE A 50 -11.01 6.42 -7.29
N ILE A 51 -10.81 5.55 -8.27
CA ILE A 51 -9.48 5.07 -8.71
C ILE A 51 -9.04 5.61 -10.08
N LYS A 52 -9.77 6.56 -10.68
CA LYS A 52 -9.48 7.08 -12.03
C LYS A 52 -8.07 7.67 -12.18
N TYR A 53 -7.61 8.39 -11.16
CA TYR A 53 -6.28 9.01 -11.12
C TYR A 53 -5.38 8.38 -10.06
N PHE A 54 -5.61 7.10 -9.76
CA PHE A 54 -4.87 6.41 -8.73
C PHE A 54 -3.40 6.21 -9.12
N ALA A 55 -2.49 6.80 -8.34
CA ALA A 55 -1.05 6.72 -8.56
C ALA A 55 -0.48 5.37 -8.08
N PHE A 56 -0.83 4.28 -8.78
CA PHE A 56 -0.49 2.91 -8.40
C PHE A 56 1.02 2.60 -8.46
N ARG A 57 1.82 3.43 -9.12
CA ARG A 57 3.28 3.25 -9.25
C ARG A 57 4.07 3.79 -8.05
N ARG A 58 3.39 4.44 -7.11
CA ARG A 58 3.92 5.05 -5.88
C ARG A 58 3.78 4.11 -4.69
N VAL A 59 4.56 4.38 -3.64
CA VAL A 59 4.32 3.78 -2.31
C VAL A 59 2.97 4.28 -1.79
N GLN A 60 2.10 3.36 -1.37
CA GLN A 60 0.80 3.70 -0.83
C GLN A 60 0.88 3.85 0.69
N LEU A 61 0.29 4.91 1.25
CA LEU A 61 0.29 5.19 2.69
C LEU A 61 -1.14 5.18 3.23
N ILE A 62 -1.31 4.49 4.35
CA ILE A 62 -2.54 4.50 5.16
C ILE A 62 -2.22 5.13 6.52
N GLY A 63 -2.91 6.23 6.81
CA GLY A 63 -2.87 6.93 8.09
C GLY A 63 -4.04 6.56 9.00
N LYS A 64 -4.21 7.37 10.06
CA LYS A 64 -5.30 7.22 11.03
C LYS A 64 -6.66 7.52 10.40
N SER A 65 -6.76 8.56 9.58
CA SER A 65 -8.02 8.94 8.95
C SER A 65 -8.45 7.93 7.91
N GLU A 66 -7.52 7.46 7.06
CA GLU A 66 -7.80 6.44 6.05
C GLU A 66 -8.24 5.13 6.66
N ILE A 67 -7.59 4.66 7.75
CA ILE A 67 -8.02 3.43 8.41
C ILE A 67 -9.36 3.60 9.11
N SER A 68 -9.63 4.75 9.72
CA SER A 68 -10.90 5.01 10.39
C SER A 68 -12.06 4.99 9.39
N TYR A 69 -11.87 5.61 8.23
CA TYR A 69 -12.83 5.55 7.13
C TYR A 69 -12.99 4.12 6.61
N PHE A 70 -11.88 3.40 6.38
CA PHE A 70 -11.95 2.02 5.90
C PHE A 70 -12.75 1.13 6.87
N LEU A 71 -12.54 1.30 8.18
CA LEU A 71 -13.24 0.53 9.21
C LEU A 71 -14.71 0.92 9.38
N SER A 72 -15.12 2.12 8.98
CA SER A 72 -16.54 2.54 9.02
C SER A 72 -17.38 1.92 7.90
N LEU A 73 -16.75 1.32 6.89
CA LEU A 73 -17.44 0.65 5.78
C LEU A 73 -17.91 -0.76 6.20
N ASP A 74 -18.98 -1.23 5.58
CA ASP A 74 -19.42 -2.62 5.70
C ASP A 74 -18.37 -3.60 5.14
N SER A 75 -18.50 -4.87 5.47
CA SER A 75 -17.49 -5.88 5.13
C SER A 75 -17.33 -6.09 3.62
N ASP A 76 -18.43 -6.02 2.86
CA ASP A 76 -18.42 -6.27 1.42
C ASP A 76 -17.74 -5.11 0.70
N THR A 77 -18.12 -3.88 1.06
CA THR A 77 -17.48 -2.66 0.55
C THR A 77 -15.98 -2.66 0.88
N ARG A 78 -15.58 -2.99 2.10
CA ARG A 78 -14.15 -3.07 2.47
C ARG A 78 -13.37 -4.02 1.57
N GLN A 79 -13.94 -5.20 1.31
CA GLN A 79 -13.30 -6.20 0.46
C GLN A 79 -13.19 -5.73 -0.99
N ALA A 80 -14.28 -5.16 -1.53
CA ALA A 80 -14.29 -4.61 -2.88
C ALA A 80 -13.26 -3.48 -3.06
N ARG A 81 -13.13 -2.57 -2.08
CA ARG A 81 -12.18 -1.44 -2.14
C ARG A 81 -10.73 -1.92 -2.11
N ILE A 82 -10.38 -2.84 -1.21
CA ILE A 82 -9.00 -3.34 -1.11
C ILE A 82 -8.61 -4.13 -2.35
N ARG A 83 -9.49 -4.98 -2.87
CA ARG A 83 -9.24 -5.71 -4.13
C ARG A 83 -8.98 -4.75 -5.28
N ALA A 84 -9.85 -3.75 -5.47
CA ALA A 84 -9.68 -2.76 -6.53
C ALA A 84 -8.35 -1.98 -6.44
N ILE A 85 -7.81 -1.79 -5.23
CA ILE A 85 -6.49 -1.16 -5.01
C ILE A 85 -5.36 -2.14 -5.33
N LEU A 86 -5.43 -3.37 -4.82
CA LEU A 86 -4.38 -4.39 -4.98
C LEU A 86 -4.26 -4.88 -6.44
N ASP A 87 -5.37 -4.96 -7.17
CA ASP A 87 -5.43 -5.34 -8.59
C ASP A 87 -4.64 -4.39 -9.49
N ARG A 88 -4.34 -3.18 -9.01
CA ARG A 88 -3.49 -2.20 -9.73
C ARG A 88 -2.00 -2.51 -9.65
N LYS A 89 -1.61 -3.65 -9.07
CA LYS A 89 -0.21 -4.11 -8.94
C LYS A 89 0.68 -3.03 -8.30
N ILE A 90 0.17 -2.45 -7.21
CA ILE A 90 0.90 -1.45 -6.43
C ILE A 90 2.20 -2.05 -5.86
N PRO A 91 3.27 -1.24 -5.69
CA PRO A 91 4.52 -1.75 -5.15
C PRO A 91 4.37 -2.21 -3.70
N CYS A 92 3.85 -1.36 -2.82
CA CYS A 92 3.63 -1.69 -1.41
C CYS A 92 2.62 -0.74 -0.75
N ILE A 93 2.06 -1.17 0.39
CA ILE A 93 1.24 -0.36 1.30
C ILE A 93 1.96 -0.24 2.64
N VAL A 94 2.12 0.99 3.13
CA VAL A 94 2.68 1.29 4.44
C VAL A 94 1.57 1.79 5.36
N PHE A 95 1.47 1.19 6.54
CA PHE A 95 0.59 1.64 7.62
C PHE A 95 1.41 2.49 8.59
N SER A 96 0.98 3.73 8.81
CA SER A 96 1.68 4.65 9.71
C SER A 96 1.08 4.66 11.12
N ARG A 97 1.79 5.28 12.07
CA ARG A 97 1.37 5.48 13.47
C ARG A 97 1.07 4.18 14.23
N ASN A 98 1.80 3.10 13.92
CA ASN A 98 1.65 1.79 14.54
C ASN A 98 0.24 1.19 14.40
N ASN A 99 -0.52 1.62 13.39
CA ASN A 99 -1.82 1.05 13.09
C ASN A 99 -1.65 -0.38 12.57
N ARG A 100 -2.28 -1.35 13.22
CA ARG A 100 -2.31 -2.73 12.72
C ARG A 100 -3.21 -2.82 11.49
N PRO A 101 -2.73 -3.38 10.37
CA PRO A 101 -3.58 -3.64 9.22
C PRO A 101 -4.71 -4.61 9.61
N PRO A 102 -5.96 -4.34 9.18
CA PRO A 102 -7.06 -5.29 9.32
C PRO A 102 -6.75 -6.62 8.65
N ALA A 103 -7.26 -7.71 9.22
CA ALA A 103 -6.99 -9.07 8.72
C ALA A 103 -7.36 -9.27 7.24
N ILE A 104 -8.40 -8.57 6.75
CA ILE A 104 -8.78 -8.61 5.33
C ILE A 104 -7.67 -8.09 4.42
N ILE A 105 -6.95 -7.03 4.83
CA ILE A 105 -5.86 -6.47 4.03
C ILE A 105 -4.69 -7.45 4.00
N LEU A 106 -4.34 -8.05 5.15
CA LEU A 106 -3.28 -9.05 5.23
C LEU A 106 -3.59 -10.25 4.31
N LYS A 107 -4.81 -10.79 4.39
CA LYS A 107 -5.24 -11.92 3.55
C LYS A 107 -5.19 -11.61 2.07
N GLU A 108 -5.64 -10.43 1.65
CA GLU A 108 -5.64 -10.07 0.23
C GLU A 108 -4.21 -9.68 -0.26
N ALA A 109 -3.36 -9.15 0.62
CA ALA A 109 -1.95 -8.88 0.30
C ALA A 109 -1.15 -10.16 0.06
N GLU A 110 -1.38 -11.23 0.83
CA GLU A 110 -0.77 -12.55 0.60
C GLU A 110 -1.21 -13.19 -0.74
N LYS A 111 -2.44 -12.92 -1.19
CA LYS A 111 -2.94 -13.43 -2.47
C LYS A 111 -2.43 -12.63 -3.67
N ALA A 112 -2.16 -11.34 -3.47
CA ALA A 112 -1.77 -10.43 -4.53
C ALA A 112 -0.30 -10.63 -4.90
N LYS A 113 -0.05 -11.54 -5.86
CA LYS A 113 1.26 -11.80 -6.48
C LYS A 113 1.70 -10.68 -7.42
#